data_AF-A0A645JEX5-F1
#
_entry.id   AF-A0A645JEX5-F1
#
_cell.length_a   1.000
_cell.length_b   1.000
_cell.length_c   1.000
_cell.angle_alpha   90.00
_cell.angle_beta   90.00
_cell.angle_gamma   90.00
#
_symmetry.space_group_name_H-M   'P 1'
#
loop_
_entity.id
_entity.type
_entity.pdbx_description
1 polymer ?
#
loop_
_entity_poly.entity_id
_entity_poly.type
_entity_poly.pdbx_seq_one_letter_code
_entity_poly.pdbx_strand_id
1 'polypeptide(L)'
;MFKVTIPEQADFYQELMAYPQVVRVVALSGGYSREEADEKLRRNHGLIASFSRALAEGLNAQQSPEEFDRTLAASIRQIYEASIS
;
A
#
# COMPACT_ATOMS: atom_id res chain seq x y z
N MET A 1 -12.68 -10.76 2.08
CA MET A 1 -11.55 -9.79 2.00
C MET A 1 -12.05 -8.45 2.48
N PHE A 2 -11.22 -7.68 3.17
CA PHE A 2 -11.57 -6.35 3.66
C PHE A 2 -10.60 -5.31 3.13
N LYS A 3 -11.11 -4.14 2.75
CA LYS A 3 -10.30 -2.96 2.40
C LYS A 3 -10.56 -1.87 3.43
N VAL A 4 -9.51 -1.47 4.15
CA VAL A 4 -9.60 -0.58 5.32
C VAL A 4 -8.67 0.61 5.19
N THR A 5 -8.92 1.67 5.95
CA THR A 5 -7.94 2.73 6.19
C THR A 5 -6.80 2.19 7.05
N ILE A 6 -5.55 2.59 6.79
CA ILE A 6 -4.41 2.24 7.65
C ILE A 6 -4.70 2.75 9.07
N PRO A 7 -4.63 1.89 10.12
CA PRO A 7 -5.05 2.29 11.46
C PRO A 7 -4.01 3.23 12.11
N GLU A 8 -4.48 4.08 13.03
CA GLU A 8 -3.59 4.94 13.84
C GLU A 8 -2.81 4.13 14.88
N GLN A 9 -3.46 3.14 15.50
CA GLN A 9 -2.79 2.17 16.35
C GLN A 9 -2.20 1.07 15.47
N ALA A 10 -0.88 0.89 15.55
CA ALA A 10 -0.18 -0.20 14.89
C ALA A 10 -0.86 -1.54 15.22
N ASP A 11 -0.98 -2.41 14.22
CA ASP A 11 -1.48 -3.78 14.36
C ASP A 11 -2.94 -3.93 14.82
N PHE A 12 -3.73 -2.85 14.80
CA PHE A 12 -5.12 -2.86 15.27
C PHE A 12 -6.01 -3.93 14.60
N TYR A 13 -5.71 -4.31 13.35
CA TYR A 13 -6.48 -5.32 12.61
C TYR A 13 -5.94 -6.76 12.73
N GLN A 14 -4.96 -7.05 13.61
CA GLN A 14 -4.38 -8.39 13.71
C GLN A 14 -5.43 -9.49 13.98
N GLU A 15 -6.36 -9.26 14.90
CA GLU A 15 -7.42 -10.23 15.20
C GLU A 15 -8.34 -10.48 13.99
N LEU A 16 -8.68 -9.41 13.25
CA LEU A 16 -9.46 -9.52 12.02
C LEU A 16 -8.68 -10.33 10.96
N MET A 17 -7.38 -10.09 10.81
CA MET A 17 -6.53 -10.80 9.86
C MET A 17 -6.33 -12.29 10.21
N ALA A 18 -6.38 -12.63 11.50
CA ALA A 18 -6.27 -14.00 11.98
C ALA A 18 -7.58 -14.81 11.87
N TYR A 19 -8.71 -14.15 11.60
CA TYR A 19 -10.02 -14.81 11.55
C TYR A 19 -10.10 -15.78 10.35
N PRO A 20 -10.47 -17.06 10.53
CA PRO A 20 -10.34 -18.09 9.47
C PRO A 20 -11.08 -17.79 8.16
N GLN A 21 -12.19 -17.05 8.24
CA GLN A 21 -13.02 -16.68 7.09
C GLN A 21 -12.49 -15.41 6.39
N VAL A 22 -11.48 -14.74 6.93
CA VAL A 22 -10.83 -13.56 6.34
C VAL A 22 -9.70 -14.01 5.43
N VAL A 23 -9.94 -13.97 4.12
CA VAL A 23 -8.93 -14.31 3.11
C VAL A 23 -7.70 -13.38 3.21
N ARG A 24 -7.93 -12.06 3.15
CA ARG A 24 -6.93 -11.00 3.25
C ARG A 24 -7.56 -9.68 3.69
N VAL A 25 -6.77 -8.87 4.37
CA VAL A 25 -7.06 -7.47 4.66
C VAL A 25 -6.06 -6.62 3.88
N VAL A 26 -6.55 -5.59 3.21
CA VAL A 26 -5.75 -4.69 2.38
C VAL A 26 -6.02 -3.23 2.76
N ALA A 27 -5.05 -2.35 2.61
CA ALA A 27 -5.16 -0.96 3.04
C ALA A 27 -5.26 0.02 1.85
N LEU A 28 -6.14 1.01 1.96
CA LEU A 28 -6.18 2.17 1.07
C LEU A 28 -5.22 3.27 1.55
N SER A 29 -4.64 4.05 0.63
CA SER A 29 -3.75 5.17 1.01
C SER A 29 -4.50 6.35 1.62
N GLY A 30 -5.80 6.50 1.38
CA GLY A 30 -6.67 7.38 2.18
C GLY A 30 -6.44 8.88 2.05
N GLY A 31 -5.60 9.31 1.11
CA GLY A 31 -5.18 10.71 0.98
C GLY A 31 -3.74 10.96 1.38
N TYR A 32 -3.08 9.98 2.01
CA TYR A 32 -1.63 10.01 2.23
C TYR A 32 -0.86 9.94 0.91
N SER A 33 0.32 10.56 0.89
CA SER A 33 1.32 10.31 -0.16
C SER A 33 1.74 8.85 -0.15
N ARG A 34 2.35 8.36 -1.25
CA ARG A 34 2.89 6.99 -1.27
C ARG A 34 3.86 6.74 -0.11
N GLU A 35 4.78 7.67 0.13
CA GLU A 35 5.79 7.55 1.18
C GLU A 35 5.18 7.44 2.58
N GLU A 36 4.22 8.32 2.92
CA GLU A 36 3.56 8.29 4.22
C GLU A 36 2.69 7.02 4.39
N ALA A 37 2.00 6.62 3.33
CA ALA A 37 1.18 5.41 3.35
C ALA A 37 2.04 4.15 3.54
N ASP A 38 3.18 4.06 2.85
CA ASP A 38 4.14 2.95 3.00
C ASP A 38 4.73 2.91 4.41
N GLU A 39 5.12 4.05 4.98
CA GLU A 39 5.65 4.13 6.34
C GLU A 39 4.63 3.71 7.41
N LYS A 40 3.37 4.13 7.25
CA LYS A 40 2.29 3.68 8.14
C LYS A 40 1.98 2.18 7.93
N LEU A 41 2.04 1.70 6.69
CA LEU A 41 1.77 0.30 6.36
C LEU A 41 2.81 -0.64 7.01
N ARG A 42 4.10 -0.27 6.99
CA ARG A 42 5.19 -1.06 7.61
C ARG A 42 5.00 -1.37 9.09
N ARG A 43 4.15 -0.61 9.78
CA ARG A 43 3.84 -0.78 11.20
C ARG A 43 2.71 -1.79 11.45
N ASN A 44 2.17 -2.41 10.41
CA ASN A 44 1.01 -3.29 10.47
C ASN A 44 1.33 -4.65 9.85
N HIS A 45 1.75 -5.59 10.68
CA HIS A 45 2.26 -6.89 10.25
C HIS A 45 1.16 -7.68 9.51
N GLY A 46 1.44 -8.07 8.27
CA GLY A 46 0.52 -8.83 7.42
C GLY A 46 -0.58 -8.01 6.73
N LEU A 47 -0.65 -6.70 6.97
CA LEU A 47 -1.53 -5.79 6.23
C LEU A 47 -0.84 -5.36 4.92
N ILE A 48 -1.49 -5.58 3.78
CA ILE A 48 -0.90 -5.28 2.46
C ILE A 48 -1.56 -4.06 1.80
N ALA A 49 -0.86 -3.39 0.89
CA ALA A 49 -1.40 -2.24 0.17
C ALA A 49 -2.48 -2.62 -0.86
N SER A 50 -3.44 -1.71 -1.04
CA SER A 50 -4.38 -1.65 -2.17
C SER A 50 -4.53 -0.19 -2.59
N PHE A 51 -3.42 0.39 -3.06
CA PHE A 51 -3.32 1.78 -3.44
C PHE A 51 -3.78 2.02 -4.89
N SER A 52 -4.41 3.18 -5.13
CA SER A 52 -4.78 3.64 -6.48
C SER A 52 -3.92 4.85 -6.87
N ARG A 53 -4.30 6.05 -6.44
CA ARG A 53 -3.57 7.28 -6.75
C ARG A 53 -2.12 7.26 -6.25
N ALA A 54 -1.88 6.71 -5.05
CA ALA A 54 -0.51 6.59 -4.51
C ALA A 54 0.38 5.63 -5.34
N LEU A 55 -0.19 4.60 -5.98
CA LEU A 55 0.56 3.76 -6.93
C LEU A 55 0.99 4.56 -8.16
N ALA A 56 0.08 5.39 -8.69
CA ALA A 56 0.31 6.20 -9.90
C ALA A 56 1.01 7.55 -9.63
N GLU A 57 1.34 7.87 -8.37
CA GLU A 57 1.96 9.13 -7.99
C GLU A 57 3.33 9.28 -8.70
N GLY A 58 3.49 10.39 -9.43
CA GLY A 58 4.65 10.69 -10.26
C GLY A 58 4.51 10.31 -11.74
N LEU A 59 3.52 9.50 -12.11
CA LEU A 59 3.25 9.16 -13.50
C LEU A 59 2.49 10.28 -14.21
N ASN A 60 2.86 10.57 -15.46
CA ASN A 60 2.15 11.53 -16.31
C ASN A 60 2.24 11.17 -17.80
N ALA A 61 1.36 11.78 -18.60
CA ALA A 61 1.21 11.44 -20.01
C ALA A 61 2.34 11.96 -20.92
N GLN A 62 3.24 12.81 -20.41
CA GLN A 62 4.34 13.40 -21.18
C GLN A 62 5.67 12.66 -20.99
N GLN A 63 5.73 11.66 -20.10
CA GLN A 63 6.94 10.85 -19.90
C GLN A 63 7.27 10.01 -21.13
N SER A 64 8.57 9.73 -21.32
CA SER A 64 8.97 8.66 -22.23
C SER A 64 8.48 7.30 -21.69
N PRO A 65 8.31 6.27 -22.53
CA PRO A 65 7.99 4.93 -22.06
C PRO A 65 8.95 4.42 -20.97
N GLU A 66 10.25 4.67 -21.13
CA GLU A 66 11.29 4.24 -20.19
C GLU A 66 11.19 4.98 -18.85
N GLU A 67 10.86 6.27 -18.86
CA GLU A 67 10.65 7.05 -17.65
C GLU A 67 9.41 6.56 -16.89
N PHE A 68 8.32 6.33 -17.61
CA PHE A 68 7.07 5.81 -17.05
C PHE A 68 7.29 4.45 -16.39
N ASP A 69 7.91 3.50 -17.11
CA ASP A 69 8.17 2.15 -16.62
C ASP A 69 9.09 2.17 -15.39
N ARG A 70 10.14 2.99 -15.41
CA ARG A 70 11.04 3.16 -14.27
C ARG A 70 10.32 3.73 -13.04
N THR A 71 9.47 4.74 -13.22
CA THR A 71 8.70 5.32 -12.13
C THR A 71 7.70 4.31 -11.57
N LEU A 72 6.96 3.60 -12.42
CA LEU A 72 5.99 2.59 -11.99
C LEU A 72 6.68 1.43 -11.26
N ALA A 73 7.81 0.94 -11.77
CA ALA A 73 8.59 -0.12 -11.13
C ALA A 73 9.09 0.30 -9.73
N ALA A 74 9.55 1.55 -9.59
CA ALA A 74 9.95 2.09 -8.30
C ALA A 74 8.76 2.16 -7.32
N SER A 75 7.60 2.66 -7.77
CA SER A 75 6.38 2.70 -6.96
C SER A 75 5.94 1.30 -6.50
N ILE A 76 5.92 0.32 -7.41
CA ILE A 76 5.57 -1.07 -7.11
C ILE A 76 6.53 -1.64 -6.08
N ARG A 77 7.84 -1.42 -6.26
CA ARG A 77 8.85 -1.93 -5.34
C ARG A 77 8.69 -1.38 -3.93
N GLN A 78 8.51 -0.06 -3.78
CA GLN A 78 8.32 0.58 -2.49
C GLN A 78 7.07 0.04 -1.76
N ILE A 79 5.95 -0.02 -2.48
CA ILE A 79 4.68 -0.53 -1.95
C ILE A 79 4.78 -2.02 -1.58
N TYR A 80 5.48 -2.81 -2.41
CA TYR A 80 5.72 -4.21 -2.13
C TYR A 80 6.54 -4.40 -0.86
N GLU A 81 7.69 -3.71 -0.75
CA GLU A 81 8.55 -3.78 0.43
C GLU A 81 7.81 -3.37 1.71
N ALA A 82 6.92 -2.37 1.64
CA ALA A 82 6.05 -1.99 2.76
C ALA A 82 4.92 -3.00 3.05
N SER A 83 4.47 -3.77 2.05
CA SER A 83 3.40 -4.76 2.21
C SER A 83 3.89 -6.10 2.78
N ILE A 84 5.20 -6.38 2.71
CA ILE A 84 5.78 -7.64 3.20
C ILE A 84 6.62 -7.48 4.47
N SER A 85 6.76 -6.25 4.98
CA SER A 85 7.48 -5.94 6.22
C SER A 85 6.77 -6.44 7.47
#